data_AF-A0A960IYR2-F1
#
_entry.id   AF-A0A960IYR2-F1
#
_cell.length_a   1.000
_cell.length_b   1.000
_cell.length_c   1.000
_cell.angle_alpha   90.00
_cell.angle_beta   90.00
_cell.angle_gamma   90.00
#
_symmetry.space_group_name_H-M   'P 1'
#
loop_
_entity.id
_entity.type
_entity.pdbx_description
1 polymer ?
#
loop_
_entity_poly.entity_id
_entity_poly.type
_entity_poly.pdbx_seq_one_letter_code
_entity_poly.pdbx_strand_id
1 'polypeptide(L)'
;MGEGRTMSQSTDDAPPRATLTERPPGTGRGPAQALRVPPHNLAAEESLLGAMLLSKDAIATAVELVDADDFYKPAHGHIFEAVASLFSAGEPVDPVTVAEELNRADLLEGVGGPATLVSLQANTPATSNAARYAKIVEEHALLRRLIRVANDIAELGYELPEDVTKAVDLAESMVFQVAERRVTDSIAPIRDLLGGTLDRLEQLYERGDALTGVPTGYLDLDALLSGLQPSALVVVGARPSAGKTAFALGIASNVALHAERPVLFFSLEMSHLELTQRIICSEARVDSTRMRNGRLNESDWTKINSAIGRLAEAQLWIDDNPQLTVMEIRAKARRLKSRVGDLGLIVVDYLQLMTGRSNAENRQVEVSEISRGLKILARELECPVIALSQLSRSLEMRADKRPMLADLRESGCLTADTHIAAIDPDTGGTRRVTLGALLAAGERDVAVWTLDEHLRFVPGVMTHVFASGIKATFELRLASGRVVTASANHPFLTVDGWVPLADLGVGDRLAVR
;
A
#
# COMPACT_ATOMS: atom_id res chain seq x y z
N MET A 1 -46.50 -10.71 84.39
CA MET A 1 -46.07 -11.99 85.02
C MET A 1 -45.21 -12.73 84.02
N GLY A 2 -44.16 -13.44 84.47
CA GLY A 2 -43.51 -14.54 83.73
C GLY A 2 -42.68 -14.16 82.49
N GLU A 3 -41.37 -14.38 82.56
CA GLU A 3 -40.54 -14.62 81.38
C GLU A 3 -40.65 -16.10 80.94
N GLY A 4 -40.28 -16.41 79.70
CA GLY A 4 -40.16 -17.79 79.22
C GLY A 4 -39.46 -17.89 77.86
N ARG A 5 -38.23 -18.40 77.83
CA ARG A 5 -37.49 -18.76 76.60
C ARG A 5 -37.80 -20.21 76.21
N THR A 6 -37.77 -20.53 74.90
CA THR A 6 -36.80 -21.44 74.25
C THR A 6 -37.31 -22.00 72.90
N MET A 7 -36.35 -22.43 72.05
CA MET A 7 -36.51 -23.38 70.93
C MET A 7 -37.33 -22.91 69.69
N SER A 8 -37.15 -23.48 68.49
CA SER A 8 -35.91 -23.80 67.72
C SER A 8 -36.32 -24.30 66.33
N GLN A 9 -35.66 -23.85 65.25
CA GLN A 9 -35.58 -24.62 64.01
C GLN A 9 -34.45 -24.12 63.09
N SER A 10 -33.68 -25.07 62.57
CA SER A 10 -32.84 -24.96 61.36
C SER A 10 -33.68 -25.36 60.13
N THR A 11 -33.25 -25.46 58.87
CA THR A 11 -31.98 -25.40 58.07
C THR A 11 -32.49 -25.10 56.61
N ASP A 12 -31.77 -24.77 55.53
CA ASP A 12 -30.38 -24.58 55.06
C ASP A 12 -30.51 -23.86 53.67
N ASP A 13 -29.50 -23.36 52.93
CA ASP A 13 -28.08 -23.00 53.13
C ASP A 13 -27.70 -22.00 51.99
N ALA A 14 -26.63 -21.20 52.18
CA ALA A 14 -25.83 -20.61 51.11
C ALA A 14 -24.47 -20.13 51.67
N PRO A 15 -23.31 -20.66 51.21
CA PRO A 15 -22.02 -20.34 51.83
C PRO A 15 -21.45 -18.96 51.43
N PRO A 16 -20.83 -18.20 52.36
CA PRO A 16 -20.32 -16.85 52.11
C PRO A 16 -18.90 -16.80 51.53
N ARG A 17 -18.49 -15.60 51.10
CA ARG A 17 -17.15 -15.29 50.54
C ARG A 17 -16.01 -15.58 51.52
N ALA A 18 -14.94 -16.21 51.04
CA ALA A 18 -13.68 -16.32 51.76
C ALA A 18 -12.91 -14.97 51.76
N THR A 19 -12.20 -14.70 52.86
CA THR A 19 -11.44 -13.46 53.08
C THR A 19 -10.00 -13.54 52.59
N LEU A 20 -9.45 -12.40 52.15
CA LEU A 20 -8.04 -12.26 51.79
C LEU A 20 -7.16 -12.38 53.04
N THR A 21 -6.09 -13.18 52.95
CA THR A 21 -5.06 -13.29 53.99
C THR A 21 -3.82 -12.53 53.55
N GLU A 22 -3.37 -11.59 54.39
CA GLU A 22 -2.18 -10.79 54.11
C GLU A 22 -0.90 -11.64 54.16
N ARG A 23 0.08 -11.30 53.32
CA ARG A 23 1.46 -11.82 53.37
C ARG A 23 2.42 -10.69 53.79
N PRO A 24 3.48 -11.01 54.53
CA PRO A 24 4.42 -10.00 55.04
C PRO A 24 5.17 -9.27 53.90
N PRO A 25 5.71 -8.06 54.15
CA PRO A 25 6.39 -7.25 53.15
C PRO A 25 7.73 -7.87 52.72
N GLY A 26 7.68 -8.73 51.71
CA GLY A 26 8.86 -9.24 51.03
C GLY A 26 9.67 -8.12 50.37
N THR A 27 11.00 -8.22 50.43
CA THR A 27 11.95 -7.18 50.00
C THR A 27 12.04 -7.06 48.46
N GLY A 28 10.98 -6.54 47.85
CA GLY A 28 10.83 -6.32 46.41
C GLY A 28 11.68 -5.21 45.79
N ARG A 29 12.89 -4.95 46.29
CA ARG A 29 13.89 -4.22 45.49
C ARG A 29 14.36 -5.17 44.38
N GLY A 30 13.75 -5.05 43.21
CA GLY A 30 14.29 -5.63 41.98
C GLY A 30 15.75 -5.18 41.79
N PRO A 31 16.59 -5.98 41.09
CA PRO A 31 17.98 -5.63 40.87
C PRO A 31 18.06 -4.23 40.26
N ALA A 32 18.96 -3.39 40.80
CA ALA A 32 19.15 -2.04 40.31
C ALA A 32 19.38 -2.08 38.80
N GLN A 33 18.73 -1.18 38.06
CA GLN A 33 18.85 -1.12 36.61
C GLN A 33 20.31 -0.83 36.24
N ALA A 34 21.06 -1.88 35.91
CA ALA A 34 22.30 -1.73 35.17
C ALA A 34 21.97 -0.96 33.89
N LEU A 35 22.70 0.13 33.62
CA LEU A 35 22.46 0.94 32.42
C LEU A 35 22.48 0.01 31.20
N ARG A 36 21.36 -0.06 30.49
CA ARG A 36 21.23 -0.86 29.28
C ARG A 36 22.02 -0.19 28.17
N VAL A 37 23.31 -0.49 28.09
CA VAL A 37 24.18 0.03 27.03
C VAL A 37 23.62 -0.44 25.68
N PRO A 38 23.40 0.45 24.70
CA PRO A 38 22.90 0.07 23.39
C PRO A 38 23.81 -0.97 22.70
N PRO A 39 23.28 -1.91 21.89
CA PRO A 39 24.09 -2.91 21.20
C PRO A 39 25.19 -2.28 20.32
N HIS A 40 26.42 -2.71 20.54
CA HIS A 40 27.61 -2.23 19.85
C HIS A 40 28.69 -3.32 19.82
N ASN A 41 29.66 -3.21 18.90
CA ASN A 41 30.84 -4.07 18.89
C ASN A 41 32.06 -3.26 18.44
N LEU A 42 32.74 -2.63 19.39
CA LEU A 42 33.89 -1.76 19.13
C LEU A 42 35.01 -2.47 18.38
N ALA A 43 35.29 -3.75 18.70
CA ALA A 43 36.32 -4.52 18.03
C ALA A 43 35.99 -4.80 16.55
N ALA A 44 34.70 -4.91 16.19
CA ALA A 44 34.27 -5.02 14.80
C ALA A 44 34.37 -3.67 14.06
N GLU A 45 33.97 -2.56 14.71
CA GLU A 45 34.15 -1.21 14.16
C GLU A 45 35.63 -0.89 13.92
N GLU A 46 36.50 -1.20 14.89
CA GLU A 46 37.95 -0.97 14.84
C GLU A 46 38.62 -1.84 13.76
N SER A 47 38.23 -3.12 13.66
CA SER A 47 38.71 -4.02 12.59
C SER A 47 38.20 -3.63 11.20
N LEU A 48 37.02 -3.01 11.09
CA LEU A 48 36.47 -2.54 9.83
C LEU A 48 37.23 -1.30 9.33
N LEU A 49 37.35 -0.26 10.16
CA LEU A 49 38.08 0.95 9.80
C LEU A 49 39.55 0.67 9.47
N GLY A 50 40.21 -0.18 10.26
CA GLY A 50 41.59 -0.56 9.97
C GLY A 50 41.74 -1.43 8.71
N ALA A 51 40.74 -2.25 8.35
CA ALA A 51 40.71 -2.95 7.07
C ALA A 51 40.52 -2.00 5.88
N MET A 52 39.68 -0.97 6.04
CA MET A 52 39.50 0.11 5.06
C MET A 52 40.79 0.92 4.86
N LEU A 53 41.54 1.21 5.94
CA LEU A 53 42.88 1.82 5.92
C LEU A 53 44.00 0.91 5.37
N LEU A 54 43.66 -0.30 4.88
CA LEU A 54 44.61 -1.27 4.32
C LEU A 54 44.24 -1.78 2.92
N SER A 55 42.97 -1.66 2.48
CA SER A 55 42.53 -2.15 1.16
C SER A 55 41.36 -1.36 0.59
N LYS A 56 41.48 -0.96 -0.69
CA LYS A 56 40.38 -0.33 -1.45
C LYS A 56 39.16 -1.25 -1.61
N ASP A 57 39.36 -2.56 -1.70
CA ASP A 57 38.26 -3.54 -1.80
C ASP A 57 37.45 -3.60 -0.49
N ALA A 58 38.13 -3.41 0.65
CA ALA A 58 37.48 -3.33 1.95
C ALA A 58 36.65 -2.04 2.11
N ILE A 59 37.07 -0.92 1.50
CA ILE A 59 36.30 0.31 1.47
C ILE A 59 35.01 0.13 0.65
N ALA A 60 35.12 -0.38 -0.58
CA ALA A 60 33.95 -0.65 -1.43
C ALA A 60 32.92 -1.53 -0.71
N THR A 61 33.39 -2.67 -0.17
CA THR A 61 32.58 -3.62 0.59
C THR A 61 31.91 -3.00 1.83
N ALA A 62 32.56 -2.03 2.48
CA ALA A 62 32.02 -1.37 3.68
C ALA A 62 30.96 -0.32 3.33
N VAL A 63 31.20 0.50 2.30
CA VAL A 63 30.28 1.54 1.83
C VAL A 63 28.99 0.96 1.23
N GLU A 64 29.03 -0.28 0.72
CA GLU A 64 27.82 -1.02 0.31
C GLU A 64 26.93 -1.50 1.48
N LEU A 65 27.46 -1.53 2.72
CA LEU A 65 26.83 -2.23 3.86
C LEU A 65 26.54 -1.36 5.09
N VAL A 66 27.26 -0.27 5.31
CA VAL A 66 27.10 0.61 6.48
C VAL A 66 27.30 2.08 6.13
N ASP A 67 26.55 2.96 6.81
CA ASP A 67 26.74 4.42 6.81
C ASP A 67 27.51 4.88 8.05
N ALA A 68 27.98 6.13 8.08
CA ALA A 68 28.65 6.73 9.26
C ALA A 68 27.80 6.65 10.55
N ASP A 69 26.47 6.77 10.44
CA ASP A 69 25.50 6.61 11.53
C ASP A 69 25.40 5.18 12.12
N ASP A 70 25.96 4.17 11.44
CA ASP A 70 25.92 2.77 11.88
C ASP A 70 27.02 2.43 12.91
N PHE A 71 27.97 3.33 13.15
CA PHE A 71 28.98 3.20 14.19
C PHE A 71 28.43 3.57 15.58
N TYR A 72 28.95 2.98 16.66
CA TYR A 72 28.53 3.32 18.03
C TYR A 72 29.33 4.49 18.63
N LYS A 73 30.63 4.59 18.31
CA LYS A 73 31.43 5.78 18.61
C LYS A 73 31.29 6.79 17.46
N PRO A 74 30.88 8.06 17.72
CA PRO A 74 30.87 9.10 16.68
C PRO A 74 32.24 9.31 16.01
N ALA A 75 33.33 9.18 16.79
CA ALA A 75 34.69 9.22 16.26
C ALA A 75 34.97 8.17 15.17
N HIS A 76 34.37 6.98 15.25
CA HIS A 76 34.49 5.97 14.20
C HIS A 76 33.66 6.34 12.96
N GLY A 77 32.47 6.92 13.15
CA GLY A 77 31.64 7.45 12.07
C GLY A 77 32.36 8.54 11.26
N HIS A 78 33.04 9.47 11.92
CA HIS A 78 33.84 10.51 11.24
C HIS A 78 35.05 9.94 10.48
N ILE A 79 35.74 8.92 11.02
CA ILE A 79 36.81 8.23 10.28
C ILE A 79 36.25 7.52 9.04
N PHE A 80 35.09 6.86 9.16
CA PHE A 80 34.39 6.24 8.04
C PHE A 80 33.99 7.27 6.96
N GLU A 81 33.42 8.40 7.38
CA GLU A 81 33.00 9.52 6.53
C GLU A 81 34.19 10.12 5.74
N ALA A 82 35.32 10.38 6.41
CA ALA A 82 36.55 10.86 5.76
C ALA A 82 37.12 9.83 4.77
N VAL A 83 37.12 8.55 5.13
CA VAL A 83 37.52 7.44 4.22
C VAL A 83 36.61 7.37 2.99
N ALA A 84 35.29 7.46 3.18
CA ALA A 84 34.30 7.40 2.11
C ALA A 84 34.38 8.64 1.18
N SER A 85 34.64 9.83 1.74
CA SER A 85 34.90 11.08 1.01
C SER A 85 36.10 10.90 0.06
N LEU A 86 37.26 10.55 0.60
CA LEU A 86 38.50 10.36 -0.15
C LEU A 86 38.37 9.25 -1.22
N PHE A 87 37.71 8.13 -0.87
CA PHE A 87 37.45 7.05 -1.83
C PHE A 87 36.53 7.49 -2.98
N SER A 88 35.50 8.27 -2.69
CA SER A 88 34.57 8.83 -3.70
C SER A 88 35.23 9.88 -4.60
N ALA A 89 36.20 10.63 -4.07
CA ALA A 89 37.07 11.52 -4.85
C ALA A 89 38.12 10.77 -5.70
N GLY A 90 38.27 9.45 -5.50
CA GLY A 90 39.27 8.61 -6.17
C GLY A 90 40.67 8.68 -5.55
N GLU A 91 40.83 9.39 -4.44
CA GLU A 91 42.11 9.64 -3.77
C GLU A 91 42.69 8.36 -3.11
N PRO A 92 43.99 8.33 -2.77
CA PRO A 92 44.56 7.28 -1.93
C PRO A 92 44.05 7.42 -0.49
N VAL A 93 43.52 6.33 0.06
CA VAL A 93 43.09 6.25 1.46
C VAL A 93 44.18 5.55 2.26
N ASP A 94 44.80 6.27 3.18
CA ASP A 94 45.76 5.77 4.16
C ASP A 94 45.70 6.63 5.45
N PRO A 95 46.38 6.24 6.55
CA PRO A 95 46.35 7.00 7.80
C PRO A 95 46.86 8.45 7.73
N VAL A 96 47.59 8.85 6.69
CA VAL A 96 48.07 10.23 6.50
C VAL A 96 47.02 11.05 5.75
N THR A 97 46.46 10.54 4.65
CA THR A 97 45.43 11.27 3.89
C THR A 97 44.14 11.42 4.69
N VAL A 98 43.73 10.38 5.43
CA VAL A 98 42.58 10.43 6.34
C VAL A 98 42.84 11.39 7.52
N ALA A 99 44.09 11.50 8.01
CA ALA A 99 44.43 12.50 9.01
C ALA A 99 44.34 13.93 8.46
N GLU A 100 44.76 14.17 7.21
CA GLU A 100 44.64 15.50 6.59
C GLU A 100 43.17 15.91 6.40
N GLU A 101 42.32 15.03 5.88
CA GLU A 101 40.89 15.31 5.70
C GLU A 101 40.16 15.53 7.03
N LEU A 102 40.44 14.72 8.07
CA LEU A 102 39.90 14.94 9.41
C LEU A 102 40.42 16.24 10.05
N ASN A 103 41.63 16.67 9.73
CA ASN A 103 42.18 17.95 10.19
C ASN A 103 41.55 19.14 9.43
N ARG A 104 41.28 18.97 8.14
CA ARG A 104 40.56 19.93 7.28
C ARG A 104 39.13 20.17 7.75
N ALA A 105 38.52 19.16 8.38
CA ALA A 105 37.20 19.20 9.01
C ALA A 105 37.20 19.64 10.50
N ASP A 106 38.36 19.93 11.12
CA ASP A 106 38.53 20.20 12.56
C ASP A 106 38.08 19.05 13.50
N LEU A 107 38.11 17.80 12.99
CA LEU A 107 37.69 16.59 13.70
C LEU A 107 38.85 15.71 14.19
N LEU A 108 40.09 15.94 13.73
CA LEU A 108 41.25 15.08 14.01
C LEU A 108 41.53 14.88 15.50
N GLU A 109 41.51 15.94 16.31
CA GLU A 109 41.67 15.84 17.77
C GLU A 109 40.47 15.10 18.41
N GLY A 110 39.26 15.29 17.89
CA GLY A 110 38.03 14.62 18.33
C GLY A 110 38.04 13.10 18.14
N VAL A 111 38.86 12.57 17.21
CA VAL A 111 39.08 11.13 17.03
C VAL A 111 40.31 10.58 17.78
N GLY A 112 40.98 11.41 18.60
CA GLY A 112 42.20 11.04 19.32
C GLY A 112 43.50 11.20 18.53
N GLY A 113 43.45 11.96 17.42
CA GLY A 113 44.63 12.32 16.63
C GLY A 113 45.17 11.21 15.71
N PRO A 114 46.28 11.47 15.00
CA PRO A 114 46.85 10.55 14.00
C PRO A 114 47.22 9.17 14.55
N ALA A 115 47.55 9.08 15.84
CA ALA A 115 47.88 7.83 16.52
C ALA A 115 46.72 6.83 16.52
N THR A 116 45.46 7.30 16.56
CA THR A 116 44.28 6.43 16.46
C THR A 116 44.28 5.68 15.13
N LEU A 117 44.46 6.39 14.00
CA LEU A 117 44.43 5.81 12.65
C LEU A 117 45.52 4.74 12.46
N VAL A 118 46.73 5.00 12.94
CA VAL A 118 47.85 4.04 12.91
C VAL A 118 47.54 2.82 13.78
N SER A 119 46.91 2.98 14.95
CA SER A 119 46.54 1.85 15.82
C SER A 119 45.39 1.01 15.26
N LEU A 120 44.40 1.62 14.58
CA LEU A 120 43.35 0.91 13.85
C LEU A 120 43.96 0.03 12.76
N GLN A 121 44.87 0.59 11.96
CA GLN A 121 45.58 -0.12 10.91
C GLN A 121 46.40 -1.29 11.48
N ALA A 122 47.14 -1.07 12.57
CA ALA A 122 47.99 -2.09 13.20
C ALA A 122 47.22 -3.23 13.90
N ASN A 123 46.02 -2.96 14.42
CA ASN A 123 45.22 -3.94 15.16
C ASN A 123 44.30 -4.80 14.27
N THR A 124 44.29 -4.59 12.95
CA THR A 124 43.39 -5.28 12.01
C THR A 124 43.84 -6.73 11.74
N PRO A 125 43.05 -7.77 12.05
CA PRO A 125 43.51 -9.16 11.91
C PRO A 125 43.60 -9.65 10.46
N ALA A 126 42.67 -9.25 9.59
CA ALA A 126 42.66 -9.58 8.16
C ALA A 126 41.68 -8.68 7.38
N THR A 127 42.15 -8.07 6.29
CA THR A 127 41.33 -7.23 5.39
C THR A 127 40.21 -7.99 4.70
N SER A 128 40.42 -9.27 4.37
CA SER A 128 39.44 -10.14 3.71
C SER A 128 38.17 -10.41 4.51
N ASN A 129 38.15 -10.06 5.80
CA ASN A 129 36.97 -10.17 6.66
C ASN A 129 36.11 -8.88 6.71
N ALA A 130 36.43 -7.84 5.93
CA ALA A 130 35.73 -6.55 5.93
C ALA A 130 34.19 -6.70 5.84
N ALA A 131 33.68 -7.49 4.89
CA ALA A 131 32.25 -7.80 4.76
C ALA A 131 31.61 -8.32 6.05
N ARG A 132 32.34 -9.15 6.80
CA ARG A 132 31.86 -9.74 8.06
C ARG A 132 31.90 -8.73 9.20
N TYR A 133 32.88 -7.83 9.24
CA TYR A 133 32.93 -6.75 10.22
C TYR A 133 31.84 -5.70 9.95
N ALA A 134 31.68 -5.27 8.68
CA ALA A 134 30.60 -4.36 8.26
C ALA A 134 29.23 -4.90 8.63
N LYS A 135 28.94 -6.17 8.33
CA LYS A 135 27.67 -6.81 8.73
C LYS A 135 27.45 -6.87 10.24
N ILE A 136 28.51 -7.08 11.04
CA ILE A 136 28.39 -7.01 12.51
C ILE A 136 28.02 -5.58 12.95
N VAL A 137 28.57 -4.55 12.32
CA VAL A 137 28.21 -3.14 12.59
C VAL A 137 26.76 -2.85 12.16
N GLU A 138 26.35 -3.27 10.96
CA GLU A 138 24.97 -3.21 10.44
C GLU A 138 23.97 -3.82 11.42
N GLU A 139 24.19 -5.07 11.86
CA GLU A 139 23.33 -5.81 12.77
C GLU A 139 23.15 -5.09 14.12
N HIS A 140 24.25 -4.55 14.69
CA HIS A 140 24.18 -3.79 15.94
C HIS A 140 23.50 -2.42 15.76
N ALA A 141 23.74 -1.74 14.64
CA ALA A 141 23.10 -0.47 14.33
C ALA A 141 21.59 -0.60 14.08
N LEU A 142 21.16 -1.69 13.44
CA LEU A 142 19.75 -2.05 13.28
C LEU A 142 19.08 -2.27 14.64
N LEU A 143 19.75 -2.94 15.58
CA LEU A 143 19.26 -3.07 16.96
C LEU A 143 19.20 -1.72 17.69
N ARG A 144 20.18 -0.81 17.49
CA ARG A 144 20.12 0.55 18.05
C ARG A 144 19.00 1.41 17.44
N ARG A 145 18.68 1.23 16.15
CA ARG A 145 17.50 1.84 15.50
C ARG A 145 16.20 1.32 16.10
N LEU A 146 16.07 0.01 16.25
CA LEU A 146 14.89 -0.62 16.83
C LEU A 146 14.65 -0.17 18.29
N ILE A 147 15.71 0.02 19.08
CA ILE A 147 15.60 0.54 20.45
C ILE A 147 15.16 2.01 20.46
N ARG A 148 15.65 2.86 19.54
CA ARG A 148 15.16 4.25 19.40
C ARG A 148 13.67 4.25 19.10
N VAL A 149 13.24 3.62 18.01
CA VAL A 149 11.83 3.54 17.62
C VAL A 149 10.94 2.94 18.71
N ALA A 150 11.42 1.96 19.49
CA ALA A 150 10.67 1.42 20.63
C ALA A 150 10.51 2.41 21.79
N ASN A 151 11.48 3.32 22.01
CA ASN A 151 11.35 4.43 22.96
C ASN A 151 10.41 5.50 22.42
N ASP A 152 10.59 5.92 21.16
CA ASP A 152 9.78 6.97 20.54
C ASP A 152 8.28 6.60 20.52
N ILE A 153 7.97 5.32 20.25
CA ILE A 153 6.60 4.77 20.33
C ILE A 153 6.08 4.70 21.77
N ALA A 154 6.95 4.48 22.76
CA ALA A 154 6.56 4.53 24.17
C ALA A 154 6.26 5.97 24.62
N GLU A 155 7.04 6.95 24.17
CA GLU A 155 6.79 8.39 24.42
C GLU A 155 5.47 8.83 23.78
N LEU A 156 5.20 8.47 22.52
CA LEU A 156 3.91 8.69 21.86
C LEU A 156 2.71 8.09 22.63
N GLY A 157 2.93 6.98 23.35
CA GLY A 157 1.94 6.37 24.24
C GLY A 157 1.66 7.15 25.54
N TYR A 158 2.55 8.07 25.93
CA TYR A 158 2.38 8.93 27.12
C TYR A 158 1.78 10.32 26.80
N GLU A 159 1.79 10.78 25.55
CA GLU A 159 1.41 12.15 25.19
C GLU A 159 -0.11 12.44 25.15
N LEU A 160 -0.98 11.44 25.34
CA LEU A 160 -2.44 11.52 25.17
C LEU A 160 -2.88 12.20 23.84
N PRO A 161 -2.53 11.60 22.67
CA PRO A 161 -2.91 12.14 21.38
C PRO A 161 -4.45 12.23 21.19
N GLU A 162 -4.92 13.31 20.55
CA GLU A 162 -6.35 13.52 20.25
C GLU A 162 -6.96 12.44 19.35
N ASP A 163 -6.12 11.73 18.58
CA ASP A 163 -6.51 10.65 17.68
C ASP A 163 -5.57 9.44 17.88
N VAL A 164 -6.04 8.47 18.66
CA VAL A 164 -5.31 7.24 18.96
C VAL A 164 -5.03 6.41 17.71
N THR A 165 -5.88 6.49 16.67
CA THR A 165 -5.69 5.79 15.40
C THR A 165 -4.40 6.25 14.73
N LYS A 166 -4.22 7.57 14.59
CA LYS A 166 -3.02 8.16 13.98
C LYS A 166 -1.74 7.86 14.77
N ALA A 167 -1.84 7.70 16.09
CA ALA A 167 -0.72 7.28 16.92
C ALA A 167 -0.29 5.82 16.62
N VAL A 168 -1.25 4.92 16.39
CA VAL A 168 -0.97 3.55 15.93
C VAL A 168 -0.39 3.55 14.51
N ASP A 169 -0.98 4.29 13.57
CA ASP A 169 -0.48 4.41 12.18
C ASP A 169 0.96 4.96 12.12
N LEU A 170 1.27 5.95 12.97
CA LEU A 170 2.62 6.50 13.11
C LEU A 170 3.59 5.46 13.65
N ALA A 171 3.22 4.75 14.73
CA ALA A 171 4.02 3.68 15.30
C ALA A 171 4.31 2.55 14.29
N GLU A 172 3.31 2.12 13.51
CA GLU A 172 3.52 1.17 12.41
C GLU A 172 4.50 1.70 11.36
N SER A 173 4.36 2.96 10.97
CA SER A 173 5.27 3.57 9.98
C SER A 173 6.71 3.69 10.50
N MET A 174 6.91 3.95 11.79
CA MET A 174 8.24 4.01 12.41
C MET A 174 8.90 2.63 12.49
N VAL A 175 8.17 1.60 12.95
CA VAL A 175 8.65 0.21 12.92
C VAL A 175 8.99 -0.22 11.49
N PHE A 176 8.18 0.19 10.52
CA PHE A 176 8.40 -0.17 9.12
C PHE A 176 9.66 0.47 8.52
N GLN A 177 9.96 1.74 8.84
CA GLN A 177 11.19 2.41 8.37
C GLN A 177 12.47 1.71 8.82
N VAL A 178 12.49 1.13 10.03
CA VAL A 178 13.63 0.32 10.53
C VAL A 178 13.93 -0.88 9.62
N ALA A 179 12.92 -1.41 8.92
CA ALA A 179 13.05 -2.57 8.04
C ALA A 179 13.36 -2.25 6.57
N GLU A 180 13.32 -0.98 6.14
CA GLU A 180 13.40 -0.60 4.71
C GLU A 180 14.79 -0.04 4.28
N ARG A 181 15.75 0.17 5.20
CA ARG A 181 17.11 0.71 4.88
C ARG A 181 18.02 -0.18 4.02
N ARG A 182 17.51 -1.23 3.37
CA ARG A 182 18.25 -1.93 2.30
C ARG A 182 18.16 -1.13 1.02
N VAL A 183 19.03 -0.12 0.91
CA VAL A 183 19.32 0.56 -0.36
C VAL A 183 19.86 -0.49 -1.32
N THR A 184 18.96 -1.05 -2.13
CA THR A 184 19.31 -2.05 -3.13
C THR A 184 19.74 -1.28 -4.36
N ASP A 185 21.05 -1.13 -4.57
CA ASP A 185 21.52 -0.44 -5.76
C ASP A 185 21.03 -1.19 -7.00
N SER A 186 20.33 -0.45 -7.85
CA SER A 186 19.60 -0.96 -9.01
C SER A 186 20.16 -0.40 -10.32
N ILE A 187 21.29 0.32 -10.24
CA ILE A 187 22.01 0.88 -11.37
C ILE A 187 23.01 -0.16 -11.91
N ALA A 188 22.51 -1.10 -12.71
CA ALA A 188 23.36 -2.01 -13.49
C ALA A 188 23.60 -1.44 -14.90
N PRO A 189 24.84 -1.46 -15.44
CA PRO A 189 25.08 -1.03 -16.81
C PRO A 189 24.48 -2.04 -17.79
N ILE A 190 23.82 -1.57 -18.85
CA ILE A 190 23.01 -2.40 -19.75
C ILE A 190 23.72 -3.65 -20.29
N ARG A 191 25.03 -3.58 -20.54
CA ARG A 191 25.85 -4.71 -21.03
C ARG A 191 25.81 -5.93 -20.08
N ASP A 192 25.72 -5.70 -18.76
CA ASP A 192 25.72 -6.74 -17.72
C ASP A 192 24.30 -7.36 -17.61
N LEU A 193 23.26 -6.60 -17.99
CA LEU A 193 21.86 -7.06 -18.06
C LEU A 193 21.54 -7.82 -19.37
N LEU A 194 22.28 -7.57 -20.45
CA LEU A 194 22.04 -8.20 -21.76
C LEU A 194 22.24 -9.72 -21.71
N GLY A 195 23.21 -10.23 -20.93
CA GLY A 195 23.46 -11.66 -20.76
C GLY A 195 22.23 -12.41 -20.24
N GLY A 196 21.78 -12.07 -19.02
CA GLY A 196 20.57 -12.67 -18.44
C GLY A 196 19.28 -12.41 -19.22
N THR A 197 19.26 -11.40 -20.10
CA THR A 197 18.16 -11.19 -21.04
C THR A 197 18.19 -12.19 -22.20
N LEU A 198 19.37 -12.50 -22.74
CA LEU A 198 19.56 -13.54 -23.76
C LEU A 198 19.30 -14.93 -23.17
N ASP A 199 19.86 -15.25 -22.00
CA ASP A 199 19.63 -16.53 -21.31
C ASP A 199 18.12 -16.80 -21.11
N ARG A 200 17.34 -15.76 -20.80
CA ARG A 200 15.88 -15.83 -20.65
C ARG A 200 15.14 -15.99 -21.97
N LEU A 201 15.64 -15.41 -23.06
CA LEU A 201 15.07 -15.59 -24.41
C LEU A 201 15.36 -17.00 -24.94
N GLU A 202 16.56 -17.53 -24.72
CA GLU A 202 16.92 -18.91 -25.06
C GLU A 202 16.05 -19.91 -24.29
N GLN A 203 15.89 -19.74 -22.96
CA GLN A 203 14.98 -20.60 -22.17
C GLN A 203 13.51 -20.55 -22.63
N LEU A 204 13.02 -19.41 -23.13
CA LEU A 204 11.66 -19.32 -23.69
C LEU A 204 11.57 -20.02 -25.05
N TYR A 205 12.60 -19.90 -25.88
CA TYR A 205 12.67 -20.59 -27.18
C TYR A 205 12.79 -22.11 -27.02
N GLU A 206 13.62 -22.60 -26.09
CA GLU A 206 13.82 -24.03 -25.82
C GLU A 206 12.57 -24.72 -25.26
N ARG A 207 11.81 -24.04 -24.39
CA ARG A 207 10.58 -24.61 -23.81
C ARG A 207 9.45 -24.74 -24.83
N GLY A 208 9.40 -23.84 -25.82
CA GLY A 208 8.28 -23.75 -26.75
C GLY A 208 6.95 -23.31 -26.12
N ASP A 209 6.98 -22.84 -24.87
CA ASP A 209 5.80 -22.36 -24.13
C ASP A 209 5.23 -21.11 -24.81
N ALA A 210 3.95 -21.16 -25.20
CA ALA A 210 3.28 -20.03 -25.84
C ALA A 210 2.96 -18.86 -24.89
N LEU A 211 3.19 -19.03 -23.58
CA LEU A 211 2.86 -18.06 -22.52
C LEU A 211 4.08 -17.82 -21.63
N THR A 212 4.51 -16.56 -21.53
CA THR A 212 5.67 -16.14 -20.72
C THR A 212 5.30 -15.78 -19.28
N GLY A 213 4.02 -15.48 -19.04
CA GLY A 213 3.42 -15.13 -17.76
C GLY A 213 2.55 -16.25 -17.19
N VAL A 214 1.75 -15.90 -16.18
CA VAL A 214 0.84 -16.84 -15.49
C VAL A 214 -0.48 -16.95 -16.27
N PRO A 215 -0.94 -18.15 -16.67
CA PRO A 215 -2.13 -18.29 -17.52
C PRO A 215 -3.42 -17.91 -16.77
N THR A 216 -4.23 -17.04 -17.39
CA THR A 216 -5.54 -16.62 -16.87
C THR A 216 -6.61 -17.70 -17.03
N GLY A 217 -6.44 -18.62 -18.00
CA GLY A 217 -7.43 -19.63 -18.36
C GLY A 217 -8.43 -19.16 -19.42
N TYR A 218 -8.36 -17.89 -19.81
CA TYR A 218 -9.09 -17.33 -20.94
C TYR A 218 -8.16 -17.27 -22.15
N LEU A 219 -8.20 -18.27 -23.02
CA LEU A 219 -7.24 -18.44 -24.13
C LEU A 219 -7.05 -17.18 -24.99
N ASP A 220 -8.13 -16.46 -25.31
CA ASP A 220 -8.08 -15.22 -26.09
C ASP A 220 -7.35 -14.08 -25.35
N LEU A 221 -7.47 -14.03 -24.02
CA LEU A 221 -6.79 -13.04 -23.18
C LEU A 221 -5.33 -13.43 -22.95
N ASP A 222 -5.06 -14.73 -22.76
CA ASP A 222 -3.70 -15.27 -22.61
C ASP A 222 -2.89 -15.05 -23.90
N ALA A 223 -3.52 -15.20 -25.09
CA ALA A 223 -2.90 -14.86 -26.37
C ALA A 223 -2.62 -13.35 -26.53
N LEU A 224 -3.44 -12.47 -25.95
CA LEU A 224 -3.24 -11.01 -25.99
C LEU A 224 -2.18 -10.51 -24.99
N LEU A 225 -2.02 -11.19 -23.84
CA LEU A 225 -1.11 -10.77 -22.76
C LEU A 225 0.19 -11.59 -22.68
N SER A 226 0.27 -12.73 -23.39
CA SER A 226 1.23 -13.81 -23.14
C SER A 226 1.16 -14.34 -21.69
N GLY A 227 -0.04 -14.32 -21.09
CA GLY A 227 -0.29 -14.53 -19.66
C GLY A 227 0.01 -13.30 -18.78
N LEU A 228 -0.31 -13.40 -17.49
CA LEU A 228 -0.07 -12.33 -16.51
C LEU A 228 1.43 -12.24 -16.18
N GLN A 229 2.08 -11.16 -16.60
CA GLN A 229 3.53 -11.03 -16.44
C GLN A 229 3.95 -10.78 -14.98
N PRO A 230 5.07 -11.38 -14.51
CA PRO A 230 5.72 -11.04 -13.25
C PRO A 230 5.89 -9.53 -13.05
N SER A 231 5.76 -9.07 -11.80
CA SER A 231 5.83 -7.64 -11.43
C SER A 231 4.83 -6.70 -12.11
N ALA A 232 3.81 -7.20 -12.81
CA ALA A 232 2.75 -6.38 -13.39
C ALA A 232 1.70 -5.95 -12.35
N LEU A 233 1.10 -4.77 -12.56
CA LEU A 233 -0.15 -4.36 -11.91
C LEU A 233 -1.21 -4.28 -13.01
N VAL A 234 -2.27 -5.09 -12.90
CA VAL A 234 -3.34 -5.21 -13.89
C VAL A 234 -4.62 -4.67 -13.27
N VAL A 235 -5.12 -3.54 -13.77
CA VAL A 235 -6.34 -2.90 -13.25
C VAL A 235 -7.55 -3.34 -14.06
N VAL A 236 -8.54 -3.95 -13.38
CA VAL A 236 -9.79 -4.41 -14.01
C VAL A 236 -10.92 -3.47 -13.59
N GLY A 237 -11.28 -2.55 -14.49
CA GLY A 237 -12.37 -1.60 -14.30
C GLY A 237 -13.72 -2.12 -14.80
N ALA A 238 -14.74 -2.15 -13.95
CA ALA A 238 -16.11 -2.46 -14.37
C ALA A 238 -17.18 -1.65 -13.60
N ARG A 239 -18.42 -1.63 -14.10
CA ARG A 239 -19.58 -1.13 -13.34
C ARG A 239 -20.04 -2.16 -12.28
N PRO A 240 -20.80 -1.75 -11.25
CA PRO A 240 -21.50 -2.68 -10.36
C PRO A 240 -22.27 -3.74 -11.14
N SER A 241 -22.35 -4.96 -10.59
CA SER A 241 -23.02 -6.12 -11.19
C SER A 241 -22.51 -6.61 -12.55
N ALA A 242 -21.54 -5.94 -13.20
CA ALA A 242 -21.00 -6.31 -14.51
C ALA A 242 -19.98 -7.48 -14.47
N GLY A 243 -20.03 -8.35 -13.46
CA GLY A 243 -19.22 -9.58 -13.38
C GLY A 243 -17.77 -9.44 -12.89
N LYS A 244 -17.30 -8.23 -12.58
CA LYS A 244 -15.94 -7.88 -12.09
C LYS A 244 -15.28 -8.95 -11.19
N THR A 245 -15.90 -9.26 -10.06
CA THR A 245 -15.43 -10.26 -9.08
C THR A 245 -15.48 -11.68 -9.61
N ALA A 246 -16.48 -12.03 -10.44
CA ALA A 246 -16.61 -13.37 -11.01
C ALA A 246 -15.50 -13.65 -12.06
N PHE A 247 -15.14 -12.65 -12.86
CA PHE A 247 -13.99 -12.71 -13.77
C PHE A 247 -12.67 -12.91 -12.99
N ALA A 248 -12.45 -12.11 -11.94
CA ALA A 248 -11.25 -12.22 -11.11
C ALA A 248 -11.16 -13.55 -10.33
N LEU A 249 -12.28 -14.06 -9.82
CA LEU A 249 -12.38 -15.40 -9.23
C LEU A 249 -12.09 -16.50 -10.26
N GLY A 250 -12.56 -16.36 -11.51
CA GLY A 250 -12.24 -17.29 -12.58
C GLY A 250 -10.74 -17.42 -12.83
N ILE A 251 -10.04 -16.29 -12.93
CA ILE A 251 -8.57 -16.24 -13.04
C ILE A 251 -7.91 -16.84 -11.80
N ALA A 252 -8.30 -16.44 -10.59
CA ALA A 252 -7.74 -16.94 -9.35
C ALA A 252 -7.90 -18.47 -9.20
N SER A 253 -9.07 -19.00 -9.53
CA SER A 253 -9.34 -20.44 -9.55
C SER A 253 -8.51 -21.16 -10.62
N ASN A 254 -8.35 -20.59 -11.83
CA ASN A 254 -7.49 -21.19 -12.86
C ASN A 254 -6.03 -21.30 -12.40
N VAL A 255 -5.47 -20.22 -11.84
CA VAL A 255 -4.08 -20.20 -11.38
C VAL A 255 -3.85 -21.17 -10.22
N ALA A 256 -4.80 -21.30 -9.29
CA ALA A 256 -4.68 -22.20 -8.14
C ALA A 256 -4.94 -23.69 -8.47
N LEU A 257 -5.86 -24.00 -9.40
CA LEU A 257 -6.29 -25.38 -9.73
C LEU A 257 -5.60 -25.99 -10.95
N HIS A 258 -5.20 -25.18 -11.95
CA HIS A 258 -4.72 -25.66 -13.25
C HIS A 258 -3.28 -25.25 -13.55
N ALA A 259 -2.81 -24.12 -12.99
CA ALA A 259 -1.39 -23.74 -13.03
C ALA A 259 -0.62 -24.14 -11.76
N GLU A 260 -1.33 -24.65 -10.74
CA GLU A 260 -0.81 -25.12 -9.45
C GLU A 260 0.10 -24.11 -8.72
N ARG A 261 -0.19 -22.80 -8.84
CA ARG A 261 0.60 -21.73 -8.20
C ARG A 261 -0.13 -21.09 -7.01
N PRO A 262 0.57 -20.60 -5.98
CA PRO A 262 -0.05 -19.89 -4.86
C PRO A 262 -0.82 -18.64 -5.30
N VAL A 263 -2.07 -18.50 -4.86
CA VAL A 263 -2.93 -17.34 -5.12
C VAL A 263 -3.41 -16.73 -3.81
N LEU A 264 -3.29 -15.42 -3.67
CA LEU A 264 -3.80 -14.66 -2.51
C LEU A 264 -4.87 -13.65 -2.95
N PHE A 265 -6.10 -13.82 -2.46
CA PHE A 265 -7.26 -13.00 -2.81
C PHE A 265 -7.71 -12.16 -1.61
N PHE A 266 -7.58 -10.84 -1.71
CA PHE A 266 -8.10 -9.88 -0.74
C PHE A 266 -9.49 -9.39 -1.17
N SER A 267 -10.44 -9.46 -0.25
CA SER A 267 -11.85 -9.12 -0.48
C SER A 267 -12.35 -8.11 0.55
N LEU A 268 -12.61 -6.90 0.09
CA LEU A 268 -13.07 -5.79 0.91
C LEU A 268 -14.60 -5.67 0.92
N GLU A 269 -15.28 -6.24 -0.09
CA GLU A 269 -16.73 -6.14 -0.30
C GLU A 269 -17.49 -7.43 0.05
N MET A 270 -16.86 -8.60 -0.11
CA MET A 270 -17.52 -9.92 0.02
C MET A 270 -16.88 -10.81 1.07
N SER A 271 -17.67 -11.60 1.77
CA SER A 271 -17.17 -12.58 2.74
C SER A 271 -16.48 -13.79 2.09
N HIS A 272 -15.56 -14.42 2.82
CA HIS A 272 -14.88 -15.64 2.37
C HIS A 272 -15.87 -16.78 2.06
N LEU A 273 -17.01 -16.85 2.77
CA LEU A 273 -18.07 -17.83 2.50
C LEU A 273 -18.73 -17.61 1.14
N GLU A 274 -19.07 -16.38 0.79
CA GLU A 274 -19.72 -16.09 -0.50
C GLU A 274 -18.78 -16.27 -1.69
N LEU A 275 -17.49 -15.93 -1.53
CA LEU A 275 -16.47 -16.19 -2.54
C LEU A 275 -16.26 -17.70 -2.72
N THR A 276 -16.10 -18.44 -1.62
CA THR A 276 -15.96 -19.91 -1.63
C THR A 276 -17.17 -20.58 -2.28
N GLN A 277 -18.40 -20.12 -1.97
CA GLN A 277 -19.61 -20.61 -2.63
C GLN A 277 -19.57 -20.36 -4.15
N ARG A 278 -19.14 -19.18 -4.61
CA ARG A 278 -19.03 -18.87 -6.05
C ARG A 278 -17.98 -19.74 -6.75
N ILE A 279 -16.83 -19.96 -6.11
CA ILE A 279 -15.76 -20.84 -6.62
C ILE A 279 -16.31 -22.28 -6.77
N ILE A 280 -16.96 -22.83 -5.74
CA ILE A 280 -17.57 -24.16 -5.78
C ILE A 280 -18.67 -24.25 -6.86
N CYS A 281 -19.53 -23.23 -7.02
CA CYS A 281 -20.54 -23.20 -8.09
C CYS A 281 -19.91 -23.29 -9.48
N SER A 282 -18.83 -22.53 -9.71
CA SER A 282 -18.09 -22.49 -10.97
C SER A 282 -17.43 -23.83 -11.28
N GLU A 283 -16.69 -24.37 -10.31
CA GLU A 283 -15.90 -25.60 -10.46
C GLU A 283 -16.77 -26.87 -10.53
N ALA A 284 -17.86 -26.92 -9.76
CA ALA A 284 -18.85 -28.00 -9.85
C ALA A 284 -19.78 -27.87 -11.07
N ARG A 285 -19.79 -26.71 -11.75
CA ARG A 285 -20.76 -26.32 -12.79
C ARG A 285 -22.22 -26.51 -12.31
N VAL A 286 -22.51 -25.97 -11.12
CA VAL A 286 -23.82 -26.03 -10.45
C VAL A 286 -24.43 -24.61 -10.36
N ASP A 287 -25.75 -24.54 -10.56
CA ASP A 287 -26.53 -23.31 -10.46
C ASP A 287 -26.41 -22.68 -9.06
N SER A 288 -25.88 -21.45 -8.99
CA SER A 288 -25.64 -20.73 -7.74
C SER A 288 -26.92 -20.36 -6.99
N THR A 289 -28.06 -20.25 -7.68
CA THR A 289 -29.38 -20.07 -7.04
C THR A 289 -29.87 -21.37 -6.41
N ARG A 290 -29.56 -22.54 -6.99
CA ARG A 290 -29.84 -23.82 -6.33
C ARG A 290 -29.01 -24.00 -5.07
N MET A 291 -27.70 -23.71 -5.14
CA MET A 291 -26.81 -23.81 -3.99
C MET A 291 -27.20 -22.83 -2.88
N ARG A 292 -27.45 -21.54 -3.20
CA ARG A 292 -27.90 -20.52 -2.22
C ARG A 292 -29.24 -20.85 -1.59
N ASN A 293 -30.18 -21.42 -2.35
CA ASN A 293 -31.53 -21.73 -1.86
C ASN A 293 -31.65 -23.16 -1.30
N GLY A 294 -30.55 -23.92 -1.17
CA GLY A 294 -30.53 -25.31 -0.67
C GLY A 294 -31.23 -26.34 -1.57
N ARG A 295 -31.59 -25.99 -2.81
CA ARG A 295 -32.37 -26.83 -3.75
C ARG A 295 -31.46 -27.66 -4.67
N LEU A 296 -30.55 -28.40 -4.05
CA LEU A 296 -29.59 -29.29 -4.71
C LEU A 296 -30.18 -30.70 -4.88
N ASN A 297 -29.97 -31.31 -6.05
CA ASN A 297 -30.25 -32.74 -6.25
C ASN A 297 -29.00 -33.60 -6.00
N GLU A 298 -29.15 -34.92 -5.95
CA GLU A 298 -28.08 -35.89 -5.68
C GLU A 298 -26.89 -35.80 -6.68
N SER A 299 -27.16 -35.48 -7.95
CA SER A 299 -26.10 -35.23 -8.95
C SER A 299 -25.41 -33.89 -8.75
N ASP A 300 -26.10 -32.87 -8.22
CA ASP A 300 -25.49 -31.58 -7.85
C ASP A 300 -24.55 -31.77 -6.65
N TRP A 301 -24.98 -32.54 -5.63
CA TRP A 301 -24.12 -32.94 -4.50
C TRP A 301 -22.88 -33.74 -4.93
N THR A 302 -23.05 -34.67 -5.85
CA THR A 302 -21.93 -35.47 -6.40
C THR A 302 -20.88 -34.58 -7.07
N LYS A 303 -21.30 -33.58 -7.87
CA LYS A 303 -20.40 -32.58 -8.48
C LYS A 303 -19.73 -31.69 -7.44
N ILE A 304 -20.50 -31.21 -6.45
CA ILE A 304 -19.99 -30.34 -5.37
C ILE A 304 -18.90 -31.05 -4.57
N ASN A 305 -19.12 -32.33 -4.18
CA ASN A 305 -18.11 -33.10 -3.46
C ASN A 305 -16.84 -33.33 -4.30
N SER A 306 -16.98 -33.54 -5.61
CA SER A 306 -15.84 -33.64 -6.55
C SER A 306 -15.07 -32.32 -6.68
N ALA A 307 -15.77 -31.19 -6.72
CA ALA A 307 -15.15 -29.86 -6.75
C ALA A 307 -14.44 -29.51 -5.44
N ILE A 308 -15.06 -29.80 -4.28
CA ILE A 308 -14.45 -29.62 -2.96
C ILE A 308 -13.16 -30.45 -2.84
N GLY A 309 -13.15 -31.69 -3.35
CA GLY A 309 -11.95 -32.52 -3.38
C GLY A 309 -10.77 -31.92 -4.15
N ARG A 310 -11.03 -31.22 -5.27
CA ARG A 310 -9.98 -30.48 -6.00
C ARG A 310 -9.57 -29.19 -5.29
N LEU A 311 -10.54 -28.47 -4.74
CA LEU A 311 -10.31 -27.20 -4.03
C LEU A 311 -9.57 -27.36 -2.69
N ALA A 312 -9.62 -28.54 -2.07
CA ALA A 312 -8.90 -28.82 -0.82
C ALA A 312 -7.37 -28.86 -0.99
N GLU A 313 -6.88 -29.28 -2.15
CA GLU A 313 -5.44 -29.31 -2.49
C GLU A 313 -4.99 -28.00 -3.17
N ALA A 314 -5.93 -27.12 -3.55
CA ALA A 314 -5.65 -25.91 -4.31
C ALA A 314 -5.00 -24.83 -3.44
N GLN A 315 -3.92 -24.21 -3.95
CA GLN A 315 -3.15 -23.20 -3.23
C GLN A 315 -3.80 -21.80 -3.32
N LEU A 316 -5.01 -21.66 -2.79
CA LEU A 316 -5.79 -20.42 -2.79
C LEU A 316 -6.09 -19.95 -1.36
N TRP A 317 -5.58 -18.77 -0.99
CA TRP A 317 -5.87 -18.11 0.28
C TRP A 317 -6.79 -16.91 0.05
N ILE A 318 -7.81 -16.77 0.91
CA ILE A 318 -8.77 -15.66 0.89
C ILE A 318 -8.63 -14.89 2.22
N ASP A 319 -8.65 -13.56 2.13
CA ASP A 319 -8.66 -12.64 3.27
C ASP A 319 -9.81 -11.64 3.08
N ASP A 320 -10.82 -11.69 3.95
CA ASP A 320 -12.05 -10.89 3.85
C ASP A 320 -12.17 -9.78 4.90
N ASN A 321 -11.03 -9.24 5.37
CA ASN A 321 -11.05 -8.03 6.20
C ASN A 321 -11.46 -6.80 5.33
N PRO A 322 -12.58 -6.11 5.62
CA PRO A 322 -13.03 -4.95 4.86
C PRO A 322 -12.19 -3.68 5.10
N GLN A 323 -11.33 -3.66 6.11
CA GLN A 323 -10.46 -2.54 6.47
C GLN A 323 -9.00 -2.96 6.32
N LEU A 324 -8.50 -3.00 5.07
CA LEU A 324 -7.10 -3.27 4.76
C LEU A 324 -6.40 -2.10 4.09
N THR A 325 -5.30 -1.69 4.67
CA THR A 325 -4.30 -0.82 4.05
C THR A 325 -3.43 -1.60 3.06
N VAL A 326 -2.73 -0.89 2.17
CA VAL A 326 -1.70 -1.50 1.30
C VAL A 326 -0.56 -2.12 2.12
N MET A 327 -0.30 -1.61 3.33
CA MET A 327 0.77 -2.10 4.22
C MET A 327 0.45 -3.49 4.77
N GLU A 328 -0.78 -3.72 5.23
CA GLU A 328 -1.23 -5.04 5.69
C GLU A 328 -1.28 -6.04 4.54
N ILE A 329 -1.79 -5.64 3.37
CA ILE A 329 -1.75 -6.46 2.15
C ILE A 329 -0.31 -6.90 1.85
N ARG A 330 0.64 -5.96 1.87
CA ARG A 330 2.08 -6.26 1.69
C ARG A 330 2.63 -7.18 2.78
N ALA A 331 2.33 -6.92 4.06
CA ALA A 331 2.82 -7.72 5.18
C ALA A 331 2.26 -9.16 5.18
N LYS A 332 0.99 -9.33 4.81
CA LYS A 332 0.33 -10.64 4.65
C LYS A 332 0.88 -11.40 3.44
N ALA A 333 1.04 -10.73 2.28
CA ALA A 333 1.60 -11.33 1.08
C ALA A 333 3.07 -11.77 1.27
N ARG A 334 3.93 -10.94 1.88
CA ARG A 334 5.30 -11.33 2.29
C ARG A 334 5.30 -12.57 3.20
N ARG A 335 4.39 -12.61 4.20
CA ARG A 335 4.26 -13.71 5.17
C ARG A 335 3.73 -14.99 4.56
N LEU A 336 2.97 -14.93 3.47
CA LEU A 336 2.59 -16.09 2.69
C LEU A 336 3.75 -16.55 1.81
N LYS A 337 4.40 -15.65 1.04
CA LYS A 337 5.54 -15.96 0.18
C LYS A 337 6.66 -16.69 0.94
N SER A 338 6.97 -16.26 2.17
CA SER A 338 7.99 -16.92 3.01
C SER A 338 7.59 -18.29 3.57
N ARG A 339 6.34 -18.75 3.38
CA ARG A 339 5.84 -20.08 3.78
C ARG A 339 5.64 -21.03 2.60
N VAL A 340 5.26 -20.52 1.43
CA VAL A 340 4.83 -21.35 0.27
C VAL A 340 5.69 -21.19 -0.97
N GLY A 341 6.68 -20.28 -0.96
CA GLY A 341 7.45 -19.92 -2.15
C GLY A 341 6.78 -18.83 -2.98
N ASP A 342 7.22 -18.68 -4.23
CA ASP A 342 6.77 -17.60 -5.11
C ASP A 342 5.26 -17.63 -5.38
N LEU A 343 4.61 -16.48 -5.18
CA LEU A 343 3.19 -16.33 -5.44
C LEU A 343 2.93 -16.22 -6.94
N GLY A 344 1.98 -17.01 -7.45
CA GLY A 344 1.54 -16.95 -8.84
C GLY A 344 0.59 -15.81 -9.13
N LEU A 345 -0.21 -15.37 -8.15
CA LEU A 345 -1.13 -14.24 -8.32
C LEU A 345 -1.52 -13.61 -6.97
N ILE A 346 -1.65 -12.28 -6.95
CA ILE A 346 -2.37 -11.54 -5.91
C ILE A 346 -3.59 -10.85 -6.54
N VAL A 347 -4.74 -10.90 -5.88
CA VAL A 347 -5.97 -10.21 -6.30
C VAL A 347 -6.47 -9.30 -5.18
N VAL A 348 -6.95 -8.10 -5.51
CA VAL A 348 -7.54 -7.14 -4.56
C VAL A 348 -8.89 -6.63 -5.09
N ASP A 349 -9.99 -6.91 -4.38
CA ASP A 349 -11.36 -6.50 -4.74
C ASP A 349 -12.04 -5.73 -3.59
N TYR A 350 -12.21 -4.40 -3.60
CA TYR A 350 -11.83 -3.43 -4.62
C TYR A 350 -11.12 -2.20 -4.05
N LEU A 351 -10.29 -1.57 -4.88
CA LEU A 351 -9.40 -0.47 -4.50
C LEU A 351 -10.09 0.67 -3.76
N GLN A 352 -11.34 0.99 -4.11
CA GLN A 352 -12.07 2.12 -3.53
C GLN A 352 -12.83 1.77 -2.23
N LEU A 353 -12.53 0.65 -1.57
CA LEU A 353 -12.77 0.47 -0.12
C LEU A 353 -11.50 0.59 0.72
N MET A 354 -10.32 0.55 0.13
CA MET A 354 -9.07 0.76 0.86
C MET A 354 -8.98 2.22 1.36
N THR A 355 -8.31 2.38 2.50
CA THR A 355 -7.92 3.66 3.08
C THR A 355 -6.45 3.95 2.77
N GLY A 356 -6.16 5.20 2.40
CA GLY A 356 -4.81 5.74 2.31
C GLY A 356 -4.26 6.15 3.68
N ARG A 357 -3.00 6.55 3.72
CA ARG A 357 -2.28 6.94 4.96
C ARG A 357 -2.62 8.37 5.45
N SER A 358 -3.58 9.04 4.84
CA SER A 358 -3.76 10.49 4.96
C SER A 358 -5.23 10.89 5.01
N ASN A 359 -5.53 11.99 5.70
CA ASN A 359 -6.80 12.72 5.59
C ASN A 359 -6.86 13.45 4.22
N ALA A 360 -6.77 12.71 3.13
CA ALA A 360 -6.76 13.26 1.78
C ALA A 360 -8.15 13.81 1.42
N GLU A 361 -8.30 15.14 1.39
CA GLU A 361 -9.51 15.84 0.92
C GLU A 361 -9.86 15.54 -0.55
N ASN A 362 -9.00 14.81 -1.27
CA ASN A 362 -9.20 14.38 -2.64
C ASN A 362 -8.88 12.88 -2.81
N ARG A 363 -9.93 12.05 -2.86
CA ARG A 363 -9.92 10.60 -3.09
C ARG A 363 -9.11 10.17 -4.33
N GLN A 364 -8.90 11.05 -5.32
CA GLN A 364 -8.02 10.77 -6.46
C GLN A 364 -6.55 10.60 -6.08
N VAL A 365 -6.06 11.33 -5.07
CA VAL A 365 -4.70 11.19 -4.55
C VAL A 365 -4.56 9.83 -3.86
N GLU A 366 -5.54 9.49 -3.03
CA GLU A 366 -5.61 8.24 -2.28
C GLU A 366 -5.58 7.00 -3.19
N VAL A 367 -6.42 6.97 -4.25
CA VAL A 367 -6.40 5.90 -5.26
C VAL A 367 -5.07 5.83 -6.02
N SER A 368 -4.37 6.96 -6.18
CA SER A 368 -3.03 7.02 -6.80
C SER A 368 -1.95 6.47 -5.87
N GLU A 369 -2.01 6.76 -4.57
CA GLU A 369 -1.15 6.16 -3.53
C GLU A 369 -1.34 4.64 -3.45
N ILE A 370 -2.61 4.18 -3.42
CA ILE A 370 -2.97 2.76 -3.39
C ILE A 370 -2.41 2.03 -4.62
N SER A 371 -2.63 2.59 -5.83
CA SER A 371 -2.11 2.04 -7.08
C SER A 371 -0.57 1.97 -7.10
N ARG A 372 0.11 3.03 -6.64
CA ARG A 372 1.58 3.06 -6.51
C ARG A 372 2.08 1.98 -5.54
N GLY A 373 1.44 1.84 -4.37
CA GLY A 373 1.79 0.85 -3.36
C GLY A 373 1.61 -0.59 -3.87
N LEU A 374 0.53 -0.88 -4.60
CA LEU A 374 0.32 -2.19 -5.22
C LEU A 374 1.29 -2.47 -6.38
N LYS A 375 1.73 -1.44 -7.12
CA LYS A 375 2.79 -1.60 -8.14
C LYS A 375 4.17 -1.86 -7.50
N ILE A 376 4.45 -1.28 -6.34
CA ILE A 376 5.64 -1.60 -5.54
C ILE A 376 5.55 -3.06 -5.06
N LEU A 377 4.42 -3.48 -4.48
CA LEU A 377 4.16 -4.85 -4.06
C LEU A 377 4.39 -5.89 -5.18
N ALA A 378 3.86 -5.62 -6.38
CA ALA A 378 4.05 -6.47 -7.55
C ALA A 378 5.53 -6.67 -7.88
N ARG A 379 6.30 -5.58 -7.92
CA ARG A 379 7.75 -5.61 -8.15
C ARG A 379 8.49 -6.36 -7.03
N GLU A 380 8.20 -6.03 -5.79
CA GLU A 380 8.84 -6.56 -4.59
C GLU A 380 8.68 -8.08 -4.41
N LEU A 381 7.52 -8.63 -4.81
CA LEU A 381 7.23 -10.05 -4.72
C LEU A 381 7.42 -10.80 -6.05
N GLU A 382 7.84 -10.10 -7.12
CA GLU A 382 7.92 -10.59 -8.50
C GLU A 382 6.62 -11.25 -9.03
N CYS A 383 5.48 -10.85 -8.48
CA CYS A 383 4.18 -11.47 -8.68
C CYS A 383 3.23 -10.52 -9.45
N PRO A 384 2.39 -11.02 -10.38
CA PRO A 384 1.31 -10.22 -10.95
C PRO A 384 0.27 -9.86 -9.87
N VAL A 385 -0.10 -8.58 -9.80
CA VAL A 385 -1.19 -8.09 -8.94
C VAL A 385 -2.37 -7.69 -9.83
N ILE A 386 -3.51 -8.34 -9.66
CA ILE A 386 -4.80 -7.90 -10.21
C ILE A 386 -5.50 -7.00 -9.18
N ALA A 387 -5.88 -5.81 -9.62
CA ALA A 387 -6.55 -4.81 -8.79
C ALA A 387 -7.90 -4.44 -9.40
N LEU A 388 -9.00 -4.74 -8.71
CA LEU A 388 -10.34 -4.49 -9.23
C LEU A 388 -10.82 -3.08 -8.86
N SER A 389 -11.37 -2.37 -9.83
CA SER A 389 -11.81 -0.98 -9.69
C SER A 389 -13.25 -0.81 -10.20
N GLN A 390 -14.02 0.06 -9.55
CA GLN A 390 -15.37 0.41 -9.96
C GLN A 390 -15.36 1.68 -10.82
N LEU A 391 -15.86 1.57 -12.05
CA LEU A 391 -16.00 2.68 -12.99
C LEU A 391 -17.05 3.70 -12.51
N SER A 392 -16.85 4.97 -12.85
CA SER A 392 -17.79 6.06 -12.53
C SER A 392 -19.20 5.83 -13.09
N ARG A 393 -20.21 6.48 -12.48
CA ARG A 393 -21.61 6.44 -12.95
C ARG A 393 -21.83 7.28 -14.21
N SER A 394 -20.93 8.21 -14.53
CA SER A 394 -20.99 9.05 -15.75
C SER A 394 -21.04 8.24 -17.05
N LEU A 395 -20.49 7.02 -17.05
CA LEU A 395 -20.59 6.05 -18.15
C LEU A 395 -22.04 5.78 -18.59
N GLU A 396 -22.99 5.79 -17.65
CA GLU A 396 -24.40 5.47 -17.93
C GLU A 396 -25.16 6.59 -18.65
N MET A 397 -24.64 7.82 -18.57
CA MET A 397 -25.18 9.02 -19.23
C MET A 397 -24.67 9.18 -20.68
N ARG A 398 -23.65 8.42 -21.10
CA ARG A 398 -23.14 8.45 -22.47
C ARG A 398 -23.99 7.60 -23.41
N ALA A 399 -24.08 8.03 -24.66
CA ALA A 399 -24.70 7.26 -25.75
C ALA A 399 -23.91 5.97 -26.04
N ASP A 400 -22.58 6.07 -26.16
CA ASP A 400 -21.69 4.91 -26.09
C ASP A 400 -21.30 4.62 -24.64
N LYS A 401 -21.66 3.43 -24.17
CA LYS A 401 -21.41 2.92 -22.81
C LYS A 401 -20.18 2.02 -22.73
N ARG A 402 -19.31 2.03 -23.75
CA ARG A 402 -17.97 1.43 -23.68
C ARG A 402 -17.10 2.19 -22.66
N PRO A 403 -16.42 1.46 -21.74
CA PRO A 403 -15.45 2.05 -20.83
C PRO A 403 -14.26 2.68 -21.55
N MET A 404 -13.73 3.75 -20.97
CA MET A 404 -12.47 4.42 -21.34
C MET A 404 -11.66 4.73 -20.08
N LEU A 405 -10.37 5.05 -20.23
CA LEU A 405 -9.49 5.36 -19.09
C LEU A 405 -9.99 6.53 -18.23
N ALA A 406 -10.79 7.45 -18.79
CA ALA A 406 -11.42 8.53 -18.03
C ALA A 406 -12.45 8.04 -17.00
N ASP A 407 -13.12 6.89 -17.21
CA ASP A 407 -14.12 6.36 -16.26
C ASP A 407 -13.48 5.75 -14.99
N LEU A 408 -12.15 5.54 -15.00
CA LEU A 408 -11.35 5.16 -13.83
C LEU A 408 -10.92 6.38 -13.00
N ARG A 409 -10.99 7.60 -13.55
CA ARG A 409 -10.87 8.84 -12.76
C ARG A 409 -12.23 9.17 -12.16
N GLU A 410 -12.25 9.59 -10.89
CA GLU A 410 -13.51 10.04 -10.28
C GLU A 410 -14.03 11.31 -10.95
N SER A 411 -15.36 11.43 -11.06
CA SER A 411 -16.03 12.60 -11.65
C SER A 411 -15.81 13.86 -10.80
N GLY A 412 -15.61 14.99 -11.48
CA GLY A 412 -15.57 16.31 -10.82
C GLY A 412 -16.95 16.80 -10.37
N CYS A 413 -16.95 17.90 -9.62
CA CYS A 413 -18.15 18.53 -9.08
C CYS A 413 -18.13 20.06 -9.25
N LEU A 414 -19.33 20.63 -9.32
CA LEU A 414 -19.60 22.07 -9.20
C LEU A 414 -20.04 22.39 -7.77
N THR A 415 -19.84 23.63 -7.33
CA THR A 415 -20.32 24.08 -6.01
C THR A 415 -21.83 24.34 -5.98
N ALA A 416 -22.42 24.30 -4.78
CA ALA A 416 -23.88 24.40 -4.61
C ALA A 416 -24.46 25.78 -5.02
N ASP A 417 -23.66 26.84 -5.00
CA ASP A 417 -24.00 28.18 -5.49
C ASP A 417 -23.94 28.30 -7.02
N THR A 418 -23.39 27.31 -7.73
CA THR A 418 -23.33 27.32 -9.20
C THR A 418 -24.74 27.42 -9.79
N HIS A 419 -24.95 28.46 -10.60
CA HIS A 419 -26.19 28.68 -11.33
C HIS A 419 -26.27 27.84 -12.60
N ILE A 420 -27.45 27.28 -12.88
CA ILE A 420 -27.79 26.66 -14.16
C ILE A 420 -28.98 27.35 -14.83
N ALA A 421 -29.07 27.20 -16.15
CA ALA A 421 -30.19 27.67 -16.97
C ALA A 421 -31.24 26.56 -17.12
N ALA A 422 -32.15 26.45 -16.14
CA ALA A 422 -33.31 25.58 -16.25
C ALA A 422 -34.32 26.15 -17.27
N ILE A 423 -35.18 25.27 -17.79
CA ILE A 423 -36.37 25.65 -18.54
C ILE A 423 -37.50 25.81 -17.53
N ASP A 424 -38.23 26.91 -17.65
CA ASP A 424 -39.38 27.21 -16.81
C ASP A 424 -40.61 26.39 -17.29
N PRO A 425 -41.26 25.58 -16.43
CA PRO A 425 -42.29 24.65 -16.86
C PRO A 425 -43.61 25.34 -17.26
N ASP A 426 -43.91 26.49 -16.68
CA ASP A 426 -45.17 27.21 -16.91
C ASP A 426 -45.08 28.16 -18.13
N THR A 427 -43.89 28.73 -18.37
CA THR A 427 -43.68 29.74 -19.44
C THR A 427 -42.83 29.26 -20.61
N GLY A 428 -42.11 28.14 -20.49
CA GLY A 428 -41.08 27.71 -21.46
C GLY A 428 -39.83 28.61 -21.47
N GLY A 429 -39.73 29.59 -20.56
CA GLY A 429 -38.63 30.54 -20.46
C GLY A 429 -37.33 29.94 -19.89
N THR A 430 -36.34 30.78 -19.62
CA THR A 430 -35.12 30.38 -18.88
C THR A 430 -35.25 30.74 -17.40
N ARG A 431 -35.45 29.73 -16.52
CA ARG A 431 -35.42 29.88 -15.06
C ARG A 431 -33.97 29.72 -14.57
N ARG A 432 -33.37 30.76 -13.97
CA ARG A 432 -32.00 30.66 -13.43
C ARG A 432 -32.07 30.20 -11.97
N VAL A 433 -31.52 29.03 -11.68
CA VAL A 433 -31.55 28.37 -10.35
C VAL A 433 -30.15 27.92 -9.95
N THR A 434 -29.88 27.70 -8.66
CA THR A 434 -28.61 27.11 -8.20
C THR A 434 -28.75 25.62 -7.98
N LEU A 435 -27.65 24.87 -8.10
CA LEU A 435 -27.61 23.44 -7.79
C LEU A 435 -28.07 23.15 -6.36
N GLY A 436 -27.69 24.00 -5.40
CA GLY A 436 -28.11 23.92 -4.00
C GLY A 436 -29.60 24.14 -3.79
N ALA A 437 -30.24 25.04 -4.55
CA ALA A 437 -31.69 25.24 -4.48
C ALA A 437 -32.45 24.01 -4.99
N LEU A 438 -32.00 23.42 -6.10
CA LEU A 438 -32.59 22.19 -6.65
C LEU A 438 -32.38 20.98 -5.72
N LEU A 439 -31.21 20.87 -5.10
CA LEU A 439 -30.91 19.86 -4.08
C LEU A 439 -31.81 20.01 -2.84
N ALA A 440 -32.00 21.23 -2.35
CA ALA A 440 -32.84 21.51 -1.18
C ALA A 440 -34.34 21.31 -1.45
N ALA A 441 -34.80 21.60 -2.67
CA ALA A 441 -36.16 21.34 -3.13
C ALA A 441 -36.40 19.87 -3.50
N GLY A 442 -35.33 19.07 -3.66
CA GLY A 442 -35.41 17.68 -4.13
C GLY A 442 -35.87 17.53 -5.58
N GLU A 443 -35.74 18.58 -6.40
CA GLU A 443 -36.20 18.59 -7.80
C GLU A 443 -35.50 17.48 -8.62
N ARG A 444 -36.30 16.81 -9.47
CA ARG A 444 -35.85 15.73 -10.36
C ARG A 444 -36.30 15.97 -11.79
N ASP A 445 -35.58 15.36 -12.72
CA ASP A 445 -35.84 15.42 -14.16
C ASP A 445 -36.06 16.85 -14.67
N VAL A 446 -35.24 17.77 -14.13
CA VAL A 446 -35.30 19.21 -14.37
C VAL A 446 -34.94 19.48 -15.83
N ALA A 447 -35.87 20.06 -16.58
CA ALA A 447 -35.60 20.52 -17.94
C ALA A 447 -34.56 21.66 -17.89
N VAL A 448 -33.51 21.56 -18.71
CA VAL A 448 -32.37 22.50 -18.74
C VAL A 448 -31.96 22.84 -20.17
N TRP A 449 -31.35 24.01 -20.35
CA TRP A 449 -30.70 24.37 -21.61
C TRP A 449 -29.31 23.73 -21.68
N THR A 450 -29.11 22.86 -22.67
CA THR A 450 -27.80 22.26 -23.00
C THR A 450 -27.42 22.59 -24.45
N LEU A 451 -26.24 22.15 -24.89
CA LEU A 451 -25.81 22.20 -26.29
C LEU A 451 -25.88 20.82 -26.94
N ASP A 452 -26.19 20.79 -28.24
CA ASP A 452 -26.03 19.61 -29.08
C ASP A 452 -24.63 19.51 -29.72
N GLU A 453 -24.40 18.46 -30.50
CA GLU A 453 -23.16 18.19 -31.26
C GLU A 453 -22.85 19.23 -32.36
N HIS A 454 -23.72 20.23 -32.55
CA HIS A 454 -23.53 21.36 -33.46
C HIS A 454 -23.47 22.70 -32.70
N LEU A 455 -23.28 22.66 -31.37
CA LEU A 455 -23.22 23.80 -30.45
C LEU A 455 -24.49 24.67 -30.47
N ARG A 456 -25.65 24.08 -30.78
CA ARG A 456 -26.96 24.75 -30.74
C ARG A 456 -27.64 24.50 -29.41
N PHE A 457 -28.35 25.49 -28.88
CA PHE A 457 -29.13 25.32 -27.66
C PHE A 457 -30.34 24.40 -27.88
N VAL A 458 -30.41 23.34 -27.09
CA VAL A 458 -31.51 22.37 -27.08
C VAL A 458 -31.98 22.10 -25.64
N PRO A 459 -33.25 21.72 -25.43
CA PRO A 459 -33.70 21.17 -24.16
C PRO A 459 -32.99 19.84 -23.84
N GLY A 460 -32.46 19.73 -22.63
CA GLY A 460 -31.98 18.49 -22.01
C GLY A 460 -32.68 18.25 -20.68
N VAL A 461 -32.44 17.09 -20.05
CA VAL A 461 -33.02 16.72 -18.75
C VAL A 461 -31.90 16.44 -17.76
N MET A 462 -31.90 17.15 -16.63
CA MET A 462 -31.00 16.90 -15.51
C MET A 462 -31.73 16.11 -14.43
N THR A 463 -31.40 14.83 -14.30
CA THR A 463 -32.20 13.86 -13.53
C THR A 463 -32.36 14.18 -12.05
N HIS A 464 -31.34 14.75 -11.40
CA HIS A 464 -31.35 15.28 -10.03
C HIS A 464 -30.00 15.93 -9.72
N VAL A 465 -29.93 16.70 -8.63
CA VAL A 465 -28.67 17.12 -7.99
C VAL A 465 -28.40 16.22 -6.77
N PHE A 466 -27.14 15.94 -6.46
CA PHE A 466 -26.72 15.25 -5.24
C PHE A 466 -25.43 15.88 -4.67
N ALA A 467 -25.24 15.81 -3.36
CA ALA A 467 -24.00 16.27 -2.71
C ALA A 467 -22.89 15.22 -2.85
N SER A 468 -21.65 15.66 -3.15
CA SER A 468 -20.47 14.78 -3.25
C SER A 468 -19.43 15.03 -2.15
N GLY A 469 -19.88 15.49 -0.97
CA GLY A 469 -19.02 15.92 0.14
C GLY A 469 -18.41 17.32 -0.07
N ILE A 470 -17.56 17.72 0.88
CA ILE A 470 -16.69 18.90 0.77
C ILE A 470 -15.45 18.50 -0.03
N LYS A 471 -15.01 19.34 -0.96
CA LYS A 471 -13.87 19.11 -1.86
C LYS A 471 -13.15 20.42 -2.13
N ALA A 472 -11.84 20.35 -2.37
CA ALA A 472 -11.08 21.48 -2.90
C ALA A 472 -11.58 21.89 -4.30
N THR A 473 -11.78 23.20 -4.50
CA THR A 473 -12.29 23.78 -5.75
C THR A 473 -11.47 24.99 -6.18
N PHE A 474 -11.59 25.33 -7.46
CA PHE A 474 -10.84 26.37 -8.16
C PHE A 474 -11.85 27.35 -8.79
N GLU A 475 -11.51 28.65 -8.76
CA GLU A 475 -12.32 29.70 -9.38
C GLU A 475 -11.97 29.83 -10.87
N LEU A 476 -12.86 29.39 -11.75
CA LEU A 476 -12.77 29.67 -13.18
C LEU A 476 -13.41 31.03 -13.48
N ARG A 477 -12.59 32.01 -13.87
CA ARG A 477 -13.03 33.36 -14.22
C ARG A 477 -12.95 33.60 -15.73
N LEU A 478 -14.11 33.77 -16.36
CA LEU A 478 -14.21 34.01 -17.81
C LEU A 478 -13.98 35.50 -18.14
N ALA A 479 -13.47 35.77 -19.35
CA ALA A 479 -13.32 37.13 -19.89
C ALA A 479 -14.65 37.93 -19.95
N SER A 480 -15.80 37.25 -19.91
CA SER A 480 -17.13 37.86 -19.81
C SER A 480 -17.51 38.30 -18.37
N GLY A 481 -16.55 38.32 -17.43
CA GLY A 481 -16.78 38.64 -16.01
C GLY A 481 -17.56 37.58 -15.22
N ARG A 482 -17.82 36.41 -15.82
CA ARG A 482 -18.52 35.29 -15.17
C ARG A 482 -17.54 34.46 -14.36
N VAL A 483 -18.01 33.91 -13.24
CA VAL A 483 -17.26 33.01 -12.36
C VAL A 483 -18.00 31.68 -12.25
N VAL A 484 -17.27 30.57 -12.27
CA VAL A 484 -17.76 29.22 -11.97
C VAL A 484 -16.76 28.55 -11.03
N THR A 485 -17.23 27.91 -9.96
CA THR A 485 -16.36 27.26 -8.97
C THR A 485 -16.52 25.75 -9.06
N ALA A 486 -15.43 25.04 -9.34
CA ALA A 486 -15.45 23.60 -9.63
C ALA A 486 -14.19 22.88 -9.14
N SER A 487 -14.24 21.56 -8.99
CA SER A 487 -13.04 20.76 -8.72
C SER A 487 -12.13 20.68 -9.95
N ALA A 488 -10.82 20.48 -9.73
CA ALA A 488 -9.79 20.37 -10.79
C ALA A 488 -10.14 19.40 -11.93
N ASN A 489 -10.81 18.29 -11.59
CA ASN A 489 -11.26 17.23 -12.49
C ASN A 489 -12.66 17.47 -13.10
N HIS A 490 -13.31 18.62 -12.88
CA HIS A 490 -14.60 18.91 -13.49
C HIS A 490 -14.43 19.24 -14.98
N PRO A 491 -15.12 18.54 -15.90
CA PRO A 491 -15.01 18.79 -17.34
C PRO A 491 -15.83 20.01 -17.75
N PHE A 492 -15.23 20.87 -18.58
CA PHE A 492 -15.90 21.98 -19.26
C PHE A 492 -15.91 21.72 -20.77
N LEU A 493 -16.99 22.09 -21.45
CA LEU A 493 -17.11 21.92 -22.90
C LEU A 493 -16.36 23.06 -23.61
N THR A 494 -15.26 22.71 -24.28
CA THR A 494 -14.52 23.57 -25.20
C THR A 494 -15.06 23.43 -26.63
N VAL A 495 -14.48 24.15 -27.59
CA VAL A 495 -14.75 23.95 -29.03
C VAL A 495 -14.33 22.55 -29.51
N ASP A 496 -13.24 22.01 -28.95
CA ASP A 496 -12.60 20.75 -29.34
C ASP A 496 -13.06 19.55 -28.49
N GLY A 497 -14.04 19.75 -27.60
CA GLY A 497 -14.62 18.71 -26.73
C GLY A 497 -14.51 19.02 -25.23
N TRP A 498 -14.74 18.02 -24.39
CA TRP A 498 -14.74 18.17 -22.93
C TRP A 498 -13.32 18.10 -22.35
N VAL A 499 -12.88 19.16 -21.66
CA VAL A 499 -11.55 19.28 -21.04
C VAL A 499 -11.68 19.55 -19.54
N PRO A 500 -10.97 18.85 -18.65
CA PRO A 500 -10.97 19.12 -17.20
C PRO A 500 -10.43 20.51 -16.84
N LEU A 501 -10.95 21.14 -15.79
CA LEU A 501 -10.54 22.48 -15.35
C LEU A 501 -9.02 22.63 -15.12
N ALA A 502 -8.35 21.61 -14.61
CA ALA A 502 -6.89 21.62 -14.42
C ALA A 502 -6.07 21.61 -15.72
N ASP A 503 -6.69 21.19 -16.83
CA ASP A 503 -6.07 21.03 -18.14
C ASP A 503 -6.39 22.22 -19.07
N LEU A 504 -7.12 23.25 -18.59
CA LEU A 504 -7.52 24.44 -19.35
C LEU A 504 -6.48 25.57 -19.33
N GLY A 505 -6.26 26.20 -20.49
CA GLY A 505 -5.38 27.35 -20.68
C GLY A 505 -6.09 28.71 -20.60
N VAL A 506 -5.33 29.76 -20.28
CA VAL A 506 -5.79 31.15 -20.35
C VAL A 506 -5.93 31.56 -21.82
N GLY A 507 -7.16 31.51 -22.33
CA GLY A 507 -7.48 31.78 -23.74
C GLY A 507 -8.53 30.81 -24.31
N ASP A 508 -8.75 29.68 -23.64
CA ASP A 508 -9.66 28.63 -24.08
C ASP A 508 -11.12 29.11 -24.14
N ARG A 509 -11.84 28.60 -25.15
CA ARG A 509 -13.22 29.00 -25.44
C ARG A 509 -14.20 27.99 -24.88
N LEU A 510 -14.90 28.38 -23.82
CA LEU A 510 -15.78 27.52 -23.04
C LEU A 510 -17.26 27.81 -23.30
N ALA A 511 -18.05 26.76 -23.48
CA ALA A 511 -19.51 26.83 -23.56
C ALA A 511 -20.13 26.97 -22.16
N VAL A 512 -20.41 28.22 -21.74
CA VAL A 512 -21.00 28.55 -20.43
C VAL A 512 -22.17 29.53 -20.60
N ARG A 513 -23.37 29.17 -20.12
CA ARG A 513 -24.60 29.99 -20.22
C ARG A 513 -25.12 30.49 -18.88
#